data_AF-I2K555-F1
#
_entry.id   AF-I2K555-F1
#
_cell.length_a   1.000
_cell.length_b   1.000
_cell.length_c   1.000
_cell.angle_alpha   90.00
_cell.angle_beta   90.00
_cell.angle_gamma   90.00
#
_symmetry.space_group_name_H-M   'P 1'
#
loop_
_entity.id
_entity.type
_entity.pdbx_description
1 polymer ?
#
loop_
_entity_poly.entity_id
_entity_poly.type
_entity_poly.pdbx_seq_one_letter_code
_entity_poly.pdbx_strand_id
1 'polypeptide(L)'
;MTNNEVTSQKEDKAYATISFTDTVAFNYTLPGDKEPQTIEHELTFIWEDTIDKFIEEHGTDKPYKVHTFKREREQKFFIEQIEGRTDDLIDEVQEEIANKMKFGFDFSGQLHNDD
;
A
#
# COMPACT_ATOMS: atom_id res chain seq x y z
N MET A 1 1.17 24.53 3.20
CA MET A 1 -0.22 24.58 3.69
C MET A 1 -0.76 23.17 3.61
N THR A 2 -0.64 22.40 4.69
CA THR A 2 -1.09 21.00 4.75
C THR A 2 -2.55 21.01 5.19
N ASN A 3 -3.44 20.73 4.26
CA ASN A 3 -4.88 20.69 4.49
C ASN A 3 -5.25 19.42 5.26
N ASN A 4 -4.96 19.39 6.55
CA ASN A 4 -5.64 18.47 7.46
C ASN A 4 -7.00 19.10 7.72
N GLU A 5 -8.03 18.68 6.98
CA GLU A 5 -9.42 19.05 7.27
C GLU A 5 -9.80 18.49 8.64
N VAL A 6 -9.49 19.25 9.69
CA VAL A 6 -10.00 19.03 11.04
C VAL A 6 -11.48 19.38 11.02
N THR A 7 -12.30 18.45 10.55
CA THR A 7 -13.74 18.47 10.84
C THR A 7 -13.92 17.90 12.24
N SER A 8 -13.85 18.81 13.23
CA SER A 8 -14.47 18.58 14.54
C SER A 8 -15.93 18.20 14.34
N GLN A 9 -16.26 16.93 14.51
CA GLN A 9 -17.64 16.48 14.69
C GLN A 9 -17.66 15.43 15.79
N LYS A 10 -17.82 15.93 17.03
CA LYS A 10 -18.54 15.23 18.09
C LYS A 10 -19.88 14.76 17.52
N GLU A 11 -20.11 13.45 17.54
CA GLU A 11 -21.39 12.72 17.67
C GLU A 11 -21.19 11.34 17.05
N ASP A 12 -21.64 10.30 17.75
CA ASP A 12 -21.62 8.89 17.36
C ASP A 12 -21.66 8.63 15.84
N LYS A 13 -20.50 8.37 15.23
CA LYS A 13 -20.42 7.85 13.87
C LYS A 13 -20.03 6.39 13.98
N ALA A 14 -21.02 5.53 14.17
CA ALA A 14 -20.86 4.08 14.31
C ALA A 14 -20.03 3.42 13.19
N TYR A 15 -19.80 4.11 12.07
CA TYR A 15 -19.11 3.62 10.87
C TYR A 15 -18.09 4.65 10.37
N ALA A 16 -17.02 4.88 11.13
CA ALA A 16 -15.88 5.69 10.72
C ALA A 16 -14.64 4.81 10.55
N THR A 17 -13.87 5.10 9.51
CA THR A 17 -12.61 4.41 9.21
C THR A 17 -11.58 5.43 8.77
N ILE A 18 -10.32 5.20 9.13
CA ILE A 18 -9.21 6.04 8.71
C ILE A 18 -8.47 5.29 7.59
N SER A 19 -8.09 5.99 6.54
CA SER A 19 -7.17 5.47 5.52
C SER A 19 -5.90 6.27 5.52
N PHE A 20 -4.74 5.63 5.40
CA PHE A 20 -3.46 6.31 5.29
C PHE A 20 -2.61 5.63 4.22
N THR A 21 -1.73 6.39 3.60
CA THR A 21 -0.79 5.85 2.60
C THR A 21 0.58 5.71 3.25
N ASP A 22 1.25 4.60 2.97
CA ASP A 22 2.60 4.34 3.43
C ASP A 22 3.44 3.70 2.33
N THR A 23 4.72 4.04 2.32
CA THR A 23 5.67 3.41 1.40
C THR A 23 6.16 2.12 2.02
N VAL A 24 5.84 0.99 1.39
CA VAL A 24 6.27 -0.33 1.83
C VAL A 24 7.42 -0.82 0.96
N ALA A 25 8.52 -1.16 1.62
CA ALA A 25 9.70 -1.73 1.01
C ALA A 25 9.61 -3.26 0.95
N PHE A 26 9.45 -3.81 -0.25
CA PHE A 26 9.50 -5.23 -0.55
C PHE A 26 10.95 -5.64 -0.81
N ASN A 27 11.53 -6.40 0.12
CA ASN A 27 12.89 -6.91 -0.01
C ASN A 27 12.87 -8.31 -0.64
N TYR A 28 13.68 -8.53 -1.66
CA TYR A 28 13.84 -9.82 -2.33
C TYR A 28 15.30 -10.07 -2.67
N THR A 29 15.67 -11.32 -2.90
CA THR A 29 17.04 -11.69 -3.27
C THR A 29 16.97 -12.55 -4.52
N LEU A 30 17.66 -12.12 -5.58
CA LEU A 30 17.69 -12.87 -6.83
C LEU A 30 18.60 -14.10 -6.70
N PRO A 31 18.30 -15.20 -7.42
CA PRO A 31 19.18 -16.36 -7.44
C PRO A 31 20.52 -15.97 -8.06
N GLY A 32 21.60 -15.97 -7.27
CA GLY A 32 22.95 -15.61 -7.70
C GLY A 32 23.47 -14.30 -7.12
N ASP A 33 22.59 -13.44 -6.61
CA ASP A 33 22.98 -12.24 -5.88
C ASP A 33 23.24 -12.55 -4.41
N LYS A 34 24.24 -11.87 -3.83
CA LYS A 34 24.56 -11.95 -2.41
C LYS A 34 23.87 -10.87 -1.58
N GLU A 35 23.35 -9.83 -2.22
CA GLU A 35 22.72 -8.69 -1.56
C GLU A 35 21.23 -8.64 -1.89
N PRO A 36 20.37 -8.35 -0.90
CA PRO A 36 18.95 -8.15 -1.13
C PRO A 36 18.70 -6.87 -1.92
N GLN A 37 17.78 -6.95 -2.87
CA GLN A 37 17.23 -5.80 -3.57
C GLN A 37 15.92 -5.38 -2.91
N THR A 38 15.58 -4.10 -3.06
CA THR A 38 14.38 -3.50 -2.48
C THR A 38 13.57 -2.85 -3.59
N ILE A 39 12.27 -3.12 -3.62
CA ILE A 39 11.29 -2.37 -4.40
C ILE A 39 10.36 -1.67 -3.41
N GLU A 40 10.16 -0.37 -3.59
CA GLU A 40 9.27 0.43 -2.75
C GLU A 40 7.97 0.73 -3.52
N HIS A 41 6.83 0.48 -2.88
CA HIS A 41 5.52 0.88 -3.40
C HIS A 41 4.70 1.61 -2.35
N GLU A 42 3.93 2.60 -2.80
CA GLU A 42 2.95 3.27 -1.97
C GLU A 42 1.69 2.41 -1.85
N LEU A 43 1.39 1.96 -0.63
CA LEU A 43 0.21 1.19 -0.28
C LEU A 43 -0.73 2.02 0.58
N THR A 44 -2.04 1.85 0.35
CA THR A 44 -3.07 2.51 1.17
C THR A 44 -3.62 1.51 2.17
N PHE A 45 -3.50 1.82 3.45
CA PHE A 45 -3.94 0.99 4.54
C PHE A 45 -5.21 1.53 5.17
N ILE A 46 -5.99 0.61 5.72
CA ILE A 46 -7.16 0.89 6.54
C ILE A 46 -6.77 0.82 8.00
N TRP A 47 -7.27 1.77 8.78
CA TRP A 47 -7.21 1.80 10.22
C TRP A 47 -8.62 1.90 10.79
N GLU A 48 -9.03 0.86 11.51
CA GLU A 48 -10.39 0.70 12.04
C GLU A 48 -10.54 1.21 13.49
N ASP A 49 -9.45 1.65 14.13
CA ASP A 49 -9.48 2.20 15.48
C ASP A 49 -9.61 3.74 15.46
N THR A 50 -9.35 4.37 16.60
CA THR A 50 -9.44 5.81 16.81
C THR A 50 -8.27 6.58 16.18
N ILE A 51 -8.53 7.85 15.83
CA ILE A 51 -7.52 8.79 15.33
C ILE A 51 -6.41 9.00 16.38
N ASP A 52 -6.76 9.03 17.66
CA ASP A 52 -5.79 9.26 18.74
C ASP A 52 -4.74 8.14 18.78
N LYS A 53 -5.17 6.87 18.66
CA LYS A 53 -4.24 5.73 18.55
C LYS A 53 -3.46 5.73 17.25
N PHE A 54 -4.10 6.11 16.14
CA PHE A 54 -3.40 6.25 14.86
C PHE A 54 -2.24 7.25 14.97
N ILE A 55 -2.48 8.41 15.59
CA ILE A 55 -1.48 9.45 15.79
C ILE A 55 -0.38 8.97 16.75
N GLU A 56 -0.72 8.22 17.80
CA GLU A 56 0.25 7.64 18.73
C GLU A 56 1.19 6.64 18.04
N GLU A 57 0.65 5.79 17.15
CA GLU A 57 1.40 4.71 16.51
C GLU A 57 2.18 5.17 15.26
N HIS A 58 1.56 6.00 14.43
CA HIS A 58 2.12 6.41 13.14
C HIS A 58 2.65 7.84 13.12
N GLY A 59 2.42 8.62 14.18
CA GLY A 59 2.83 10.01 14.30
C GLY A 59 1.87 11.00 13.63
N THR A 60 1.91 12.24 14.09
CA THR A 60 1.08 13.34 13.56
C THR A 60 1.43 13.76 12.14
N ASP A 61 2.63 13.43 11.67
CA ASP A 61 3.11 13.82 10.34
C ASP A 61 2.62 12.90 9.22
N LYS A 62 2.03 11.75 9.55
CA LYS A 62 1.56 10.82 8.53
C LYS A 62 0.24 11.32 7.92
N PRO A 63 0.14 11.47 6.59
CA PRO A 63 -1.09 11.91 5.95
C PRO A 63 -2.15 10.82 6.08
N TYR A 64 -3.23 11.14 6.79
CA TYR A 64 -4.39 10.26 6.95
C TYR A 64 -5.67 10.96 6.48
N LYS A 65 -6.64 10.16 6.06
CA LYS A 65 -7.96 10.60 5.65
C LYS A 65 -9.02 9.86 6.43
N VAL A 66 -9.87 10.60 7.11
CA VAL A 66 -11.00 10.04 7.86
C VAL A 66 -12.20 9.93 6.93
N HIS A 67 -12.73 8.73 6.79
CA HIS A 67 -13.94 8.47 6.03
C HIS A 67 -15.06 8.13 6.99
N THR A 68 -16.19 8.81 6.84
CA THR A 68 -17.37 8.58 7.68
C THR A 68 -18.54 8.14 6.83
N PHE A 69 -19.14 7.02 7.19
CA PHE A 69 -20.19 6.38 6.42
C PHE A 69 -21.54 6.48 7.13
N LYS A 70 -22.63 6.44 6.35
CA LYS A 70 -23.99 6.43 6.89
C LYS A 70 -24.44 5.03 7.28
N ARG A 71 -23.82 4.00 6.70
CA ARG A 71 -24.18 2.58 6.86
C ARG A 71 -22.93 1.71 6.96
N GLU A 72 -23.02 0.66 7.77
CA GLU A 72 -21.98 -0.37 7.91
C GLU A 72 -21.59 -0.98 6.56
N ARG A 73 -22.57 -1.27 5.70
CA ARG A 73 -22.32 -1.84 4.38
C ARG A 73 -21.46 -0.94 3.48
N GLU A 74 -21.59 0.38 3.61
CA GLU A 74 -20.78 1.33 2.84
C GLU A 74 -19.35 1.36 3.36
N GLN A 75 -19.18 1.33 4.68
CA GLN A 75 -17.87 1.21 5.32
C GLN A 75 -17.17 -0.09 4.90
N LYS A 76 -17.86 -1.23 5.02
CA LYS A 76 -17.31 -2.53 4.66
C LYS A 76 -16.92 -2.58 3.18
N PHE A 77 -17.77 -2.07 2.29
CA PHE A 77 -17.44 -1.99 0.87
C PHE A 77 -16.20 -1.13 0.61
N PHE A 78 -16.07 -0.01 1.31
CA PHE A 78 -14.89 0.84 1.18
C PHE A 78 -13.60 0.15 1.67
N ILE A 79 -13.68 -0.57 2.79
CA ILE A 79 -12.56 -1.37 3.32
C ILE A 79 -12.17 -2.44 2.29
N GLU A 80 -13.13 -3.24 1.82
CA GLU A 80 -12.92 -4.28 0.80
C GLU A 80 -12.30 -3.70 -0.48
N GLN A 81 -12.67 -2.49 -0.90
CA GLN A 81 -12.06 -1.85 -2.07
C GLN A 81 -10.60 -1.45 -1.86
N ILE A 82 -10.24 -1.00 -0.66
CA ILE A 82 -8.85 -0.63 -0.36
C ILE A 82 -7.99 -1.87 -0.17
N GLU A 83 -8.49 -2.89 0.52
CA GLU A 83 -7.83 -4.18 0.68
C GLU A 83 -7.61 -4.84 -0.68
N GLY A 84 -8.64 -4.89 -1.55
CA GLY A 84 -8.51 -5.46 -2.88
C GLY A 84 -7.47 -4.76 -3.75
N ARG A 85 -7.39 -3.42 -3.72
CA ARG A 85 -6.34 -2.68 -4.44
C ARG A 85 -4.94 -2.92 -3.87
N THR A 86 -4.86 -3.14 -2.56
CA THR A 86 -3.60 -3.46 -1.90
C THR A 86 -3.13 -4.86 -2.28
N ASP A 87 -4.04 -5.83 -2.30
CA ASP A 87 -3.76 -7.19 -2.76
C ASP A 87 -3.36 -7.22 -4.23
N ASP A 88 -4.09 -6.53 -5.12
CA ASP A 88 -3.74 -6.41 -6.55
C ASP A 88 -2.31 -5.87 -6.74
N LEU A 89 -1.91 -4.86 -5.95
CA LEU A 89 -0.58 -4.27 -6.01
C LEU A 89 0.49 -5.21 -5.45
N ILE A 90 0.18 -5.94 -4.37
CA ILE A 90 1.08 -6.96 -3.81
C ILE A 90 1.30 -8.07 -4.85
N ASP A 91 0.25 -8.53 -5.52
CA ASP A 91 0.34 -9.53 -6.58
C ASP A 91 1.18 -9.04 -7.76
N GLU A 92 1.03 -7.78 -8.18
CA GLU A 92 1.85 -7.17 -9.24
C GLU A 92 3.34 -7.12 -8.84
N VAL A 93 3.65 -6.71 -7.60
CA VAL A 93 5.01 -6.71 -7.07
C VAL A 93 5.59 -8.12 -7.02
N GLN A 94 4.80 -9.09 -6.57
CA GLN A 94 5.22 -10.49 -6.54
C GLN A 94 5.46 -11.04 -7.95
N GLU A 95 4.61 -10.70 -8.93
CA GLU A 95 4.81 -11.07 -10.32
C GLU A 95 6.07 -10.41 -10.89
N GLU A 96 6.34 -9.13 -10.59
CA GLU A 96 7.57 -8.45 -10.99
C GLU A 96 8.80 -9.17 -10.42
N ILE A 97 8.79 -9.48 -9.12
CA ILE A 97 9.87 -10.21 -8.46
C ILE A 97 10.01 -11.61 -9.06
N ALA A 98 8.91 -12.33 -9.28
CA ALA A 98 8.91 -13.66 -9.89
C ALA A 98 9.46 -13.63 -11.31
N ASN A 99 9.14 -12.62 -12.11
CA ASN A 99 9.71 -12.42 -13.44
C ASN A 99 11.22 -12.20 -13.37
N LYS A 100 11.71 -11.40 -12.41
CA LYS A 100 13.15 -11.22 -12.19
C LYS A 100 13.84 -12.51 -11.71
N MET A 101 13.20 -13.30 -10.83
CA MET A 101 13.73 -14.58 -10.32
C MET A 101 13.70 -15.70 -11.37
N LYS A 102 12.62 -15.82 -12.15
CA LYS A 102 12.41 -16.87 -13.15
C LYS A 102 13.36 -16.75 -14.33
N PHE A 103 13.78 -15.52 -14.65
CA PHE A 103 14.68 -15.27 -15.76
C PHE A 103 16.14 -15.10 -15.39
N GLY A 104 16.50 -14.98 -14.10
CA GLY A 104 17.89 -14.87 -13.61
C GLY A 104 18.81 -14.26 -14.67
N PHE A 105 18.57 -12.99 -15.01
CA PHE A 105 18.96 -12.41 -16.31
C PHE A 105 20.48 -12.47 -16.53
N ASP A 106 20.92 -13.56 -17.16
CA ASP A 106 22.03 -13.57 -18.09
C ASP A 106 21.39 -13.68 -19.47
N PHE A 107 20.96 -12.54 -20.02
CA PHE A 107 20.50 -12.50 -21.41
C PHE A 107 21.71 -12.63 -22.32
N SER A 108 22.06 -13.87 -22.65
CA SER A 108 22.98 -14.22 -23.72
C SER A 108 22.21 -14.76 -24.94
N GLY A 109 21.13 -14.09 -25.35
CA GLY A 109 20.33 -14.45 -26.52
C GLY A 109 20.56 -13.47 -27.67
N GLN A 110 21.11 -13.95 -28.79
CA GLN A 110 21.42 -13.16 -30.00
C GLN A 110 20.25 -12.28 -30.43
N LEU A 111 20.41 -10.95 -30.38
CA LEU A 111 19.66 -10.09 -31.29
C LEU A 111 20.27 -10.33 -32.68
N HIS A 112 19.45 -10.81 -33.61
CA HIS A 112 19.84 -11.10 -34.99
C HIS A 112 20.67 -9.95 -35.59
N ASN A 113 21.79 -10.31 -36.24
CA ASN A 113 22.45 -9.44 -37.21
C ASN A 113 21.43 -9.07 -38.30
N ASP A 114 21.27 -7.79 -38.58
CA ASP A 114 20.91 -7.33 -39.93
C ASP A 114 22.03 -6.40 -40.41
N ASP A 115 22.86 -6.95 -41.30
CA ASP A 115 23.67 -6.26 -42.30
C ASP A 115 22.88 -6.30 -43.63
#